data_AF-A0A498NZ82-F1
#
_entry.id   AF-A0A498NZ82-F1
#
_cell.length_a   1.000
_cell.length_b   1.000
_cell.length_c   1.000
_cell.angle_alpha   90.00
_cell.angle_beta   90.00
_cell.angle_gamma   90.00
#
_symmetry.space_group_name_H-M   'P 1'
#
loop_
_entity.id
_entity.type
_entity.pdbx_description
1 polymer ?
#
loop_
_entity_poly.entity_id
_entity_poly.type
_entity_poly.pdbx_seq_one_letter_code
_entity_poly.pdbx_strand_id
1 'polypeptide(L)'
;MVWGHKWADLSEHGFGVALLNDSKYGYSIHGNIMTLSLLRAPKAPDANADMGSQNFTYALMPHTGPFQDASVIQHAYNLNFPLHVFHRVISEPWSAFSVNSPAVILETVKQAESSKKALLIRLYESHGSCVTTTLSTSLSVKEAWQ
;
A
#
# COMPACT_ATOMS: atom_id res chain seq x y z
N MET A 1 14.74 -8.04 14.75
CA MET A 1 13.77 -7.09 14.17
C MET A 1 14.13 -6.83 12.73
N VAL A 2 13.13 -6.74 11.86
CA VAL A 2 13.26 -6.45 10.43
C VAL A 2 12.44 -5.22 10.08
N TRP A 3 12.79 -4.60 8.96
CA TRP A 3 12.15 -3.40 8.47
C TRP A 3 11.05 -3.81 7.49
N GLY A 4 9.83 -3.34 7.73
CA GLY A 4 8.70 -3.50 6.83
C GLY A 4 8.01 -2.15 6.67
N HIS A 5 7.34 -1.91 5.54
CA HIS A 5 6.70 -0.61 5.32
C HIS A 5 5.24 -0.60 5.77
N LYS A 6 4.38 -1.31 5.06
CA LYS A 6 2.91 -1.25 5.24
C LYS A 6 2.32 -2.53 5.80
N TRP A 7 3.03 -3.65 5.64
CA TRP A 7 2.56 -4.96 6.07
C TRP A 7 3.71 -5.93 6.33
N ALA A 8 3.41 -6.99 7.06
CA ALA A 8 4.19 -8.22 7.16
C ALA A 8 3.24 -9.41 7.09
N ASP A 9 3.63 -10.49 6.42
CA ASP A 9 2.82 -11.69 6.29
C ASP A 9 3.54 -12.91 6.86
N LEU A 10 2.78 -13.76 7.54
CA LEU A 10 3.21 -15.09 7.94
C LEU A 10 2.20 -16.08 7.39
N SER A 11 2.61 -16.83 6.38
CA SER A 11 1.75 -17.78 5.67
C SER A 11 2.41 -19.13 5.50
N GLU A 12 1.57 -20.16 5.49
CA GLU A 12 1.88 -21.52 5.10
C GLU A 12 1.00 -21.94 3.92
N HIS A 13 1.10 -23.20 3.50
CA HIS A 13 0.29 -23.68 2.39
C HIS A 13 -1.20 -23.74 2.78
N GLY A 14 -1.97 -22.76 2.30
CA GLY A 14 -3.43 -22.72 2.43
C GLY A 14 -3.97 -21.76 3.50
N PHE A 15 -3.12 -21.22 4.37
CA PHE A 15 -3.52 -20.22 5.37
C PHE A 15 -2.40 -19.24 5.68
N GLY A 16 -2.76 -17.99 5.92
CA GLY A 16 -1.83 -16.97 6.38
C GLY A 16 -2.51 -15.88 7.18
N VAL A 17 -1.68 -15.11 7.88
CA VAL A 17 -2.11 -13.91 8.60
C VAL A 17 -1.17 -12.77 8.23
N ALA A 18 -1.74 -11.73 7.63
CA ALA A 18 -1.06 -10.49 7.37
C ALA A 18 -1.34 -9.48 8.49
N LEU A 19 -0.29 -8.79 8.92
CA LEU A 19 -0.35 -7.64 9.82
C LEU A 19 -0.11 -6.38 8.99
N LEU A 20 -1.11 -5.50 8.95
CA LEU A 20 -1.08 -4.25 8.21
C LEU A 20 -0.92 -3.07 9.18
N ASN A 21 -0.27 -1.99 8.76
CA ASN A 21 -0.22 -0.74 9.52
C ASN A 21 -0.04 0.50 8.64
N ASP A 22 -0.17 1.68 9.26
CA ASP A 22 -0.04 2.98 8.60
C ASP A 22 1.34 3.68 8.74
N SER A 23 2.10 3.36 9.79
CA SER A 23 3.19 4.23 10.26
C SER A 23 4.30 3.52 11.06
N LYS A 24 4.30 2.19 11.12
CA LYS A 24 5.18 1.36 11.95
C LYS A 24 6.07 0.48 11.10
N TYR A 25 7.37 0.65 11.27
CA TYR A 25 8.37 -0.01 10.44
C TYR A 25 9.07 -1.19 11.10
N GLY A 26 8.96 -1.31 12.42
CA GLY A 26 9.66 -2.33 13.21
C GLY A 26 8.82 -3.59 13.39
N TYR A 27 9.21 -4.66 12.71
CA TYR A 27 8.57 -5.97 12.84
C TYR A 27 9.53 -7.00 13.43
N SER A 28 8.98 -8.04 14.06
CA SER A 28 9.72 -9.24 14.43
C SER A 28 8.81 -10.45 14.32
N ILE A 29 9.28 -11.51 13.68
CA ILE A 29 8.58 -12.80 13.59
C ILE A 29 9.49 -13.86 14.19
N HIS A 30 8.98 -14.59 15.16
CA HIS A 30 9.70 -15.71 15.80
C HIS A 30 8.76 -16.90 15.95
N GLY A 31 8.99 -17.94 15.13
CA GLY A 31 8.04 -19.04 14.99
C GLY A 31 6.69 -18.53 14.50
N ASN A 32 5.63 -18.80 15.27
CA ASN A 32 4.26 -18.37 15.00
C ASN A 32 3.87 -17.04 15.68
N ILE A 33 4.83 -16.32 16.29
CA ILE A 33 4.57 -15.05 16.97
C ILE A 33 5.03 -13.90 16.09
N MET A 34 4.09 -13.03 15.72
CA MET A 34 4.33 -11.78 15.00
C MET A 34 4.20 -10.58 15.94
N THR A 35 5.22 -9.73 15.95
CA THR A 35 5.32 -8.56 16.84
C THR A 35 5.47 -7.28 16.01
N LEU A 36 4.63 -6.28 16.32
CA LEU A 36 4.75 -4.91 15.81
C LEU A 36 5.32 -3.99 16.89
N SER A 37 6.41 -3.30 16.59
CA SER A 37 6.93 -2.25 17.47
C SER A 37 6.11 -0.98 17.29
N LEU A 38 5.33 -0.61 18.30
CA LEU A 38 4.47 0.58 18.24
C LEU A 38 5.23 1.88 18.53
N LEU A 39 6.06 1.88 19.57
CA LEU A 39 6.79 3.08 19.99
C LEU A 39 8.08 2.69 20.69
N ARG A 40 9.10 3.52 20.52
CA ARG A 40 10.33 3.47 21.31
C ARG A 40 10.64 4.88 21.77
N ALA A 41 10.60 5.13 23.08
CA ALA A 41 10.89 6.43 23.68
C ALA A 41 12.29 6.45 24.32
N PRO A 42 13.38 6.59 23.54
CA PRO A 42 14.73 6.68 24.10
C PRO A 42 14.89 7.96 24.91
N LYS A 43 15.77 7.95 25.92
CA LYS A 43 16.06 9.13 26.76
C LYS A 43 17.28 9.94 26.30
N ALA A 44 17.95 9.48 25.26
CA ALA A 44 19.04 10.18 24.59
C ALA A 44 18.88 9.98 23.07
N PRO A 45 19.13 11.00 22.24
CA PRO A 45 19.60 12.35 22.58
C PRO A 45 18.53 13.30 23.12
N ASP A 46 17.24 12.93 23.03
CA ASP A 46 16.12 13.74 23.49
C ASP A 46 15.49 13.12 24.75
N ALA A 47 15.35 13.90 25.82
CA ALA A 47 14.76 13.46 27.08
C ALA A 47 13.23 13.27 26.99
N ASN A 48 12.59 13.93 26.02
CA ASN A 48 11.15 13.99 25.84
C ASN A 48 10.64 13.23 24.60
N ALA A 49 11.50 12.39 23.99
CA ALA A 49 11.16 11.63 22.80
C ALA A 49 9.84 10.87 22.98
N ASP A 50 8.90 11.12 22.07
CA ASP A 50 7.59 10.47 21.99
C ASP A 50 6.71 10.56 23.25
N MET A 51 6.94 11.56 24.10
CA MET A 51 6.05 11.87 25.22
C MET A 51 4.76 12.51 24.73
N GLY A 52 3.61 11.99 25.18
CA GLY A 52 2.28 12.51 24.83
C GLY A 52 1.33 11.42 24.35
N SER A 53 0.21 11.82 23.77
CA SER A 53 -0.75 10.90 23.19
C SER A 53 -0.33 10.52 21.77
N GLN A 54 -0.32 9.22 21.48
CA GLN A 54 0.03 8.66 20.18
C GLN A 54 -1.11 7.75 19.72
N ASN A 55 -1.55 7.93 18.47
CA ASN A 55 -2.55 7.08 17.85
C ASN A 55 -1.87 6.12 16.88
N PHE A 56 -2.25 4.84 16.92
CA PHE A 56 -1.66 3.80 16.10
C PHE A 56 -2.75 3.04 15.37
N THR A 57 -2.63 2.91 14.05
CA THR A 57 -3.54 2.10 13.24
C THR A 57 -2.80 0.84 12.79
N TYR A 58 -3.36 -0.32 13.13
CA TYR A 58 -2.91 -1.60 12.63
C TYR A 58 -4.11 -2.53 12.48
N ALA A 59 -4.00 -3.51 11.59
CA ALA A 59 -5.03 -4.48 11.32
C ALA A 59 -4.44 -5.87 11.15
N LEU A 60 -5.17 -6.89 11.60
CA LEU A 60 -4.88 -8.29 11.28
C LEU A 60 -5.82 -8.72 10.16
N MET A 61 -5.25 -9.35 9.15
CA MET A 61 -5.96 -9.86 7.99
C MET A 61 -5.61 -11.34 7.81
N PRO A 62 -6.41 -12.25 8.40
CA PRO A 62 -6.35 -13.66 8.05
C PRO A 62 -6.74 -13.85 6.59
N HIS A 63 -6.05 -14.74 5.89
CA HIS A 63 -6.29 -15.01 4.49
C HIS A 63 -5.98 -16.47 4.13
N THR A 64 -6.44 -16.86 2.94
CA THR A 64 -6.21 -18.19 2.36
C THR A 64 -5.32 -18.06 1.14
N GLY A 65 -4.37 -18.98 1.01
CA GLY A 65 -3.40 -18.95 -0.09
C GLY A 65 -2.23 -17.99 0.18
N PRO A 66 -1.43 -17.69 -0.85
CA PRO A 66 -0.31 -16.78 -0.72
C PRO A 66 -0.78 -15.32 -0.65
N PHE A 67 0.02 -14.45 -0.04
CA PHE A 67 -0.32 -13.03 0.18
C PHE A 67 -0.68 -12.27 -1.10
N GLN A 68 -0.09 -12.69 -2.24
CA GLN A 68 -0.37 -12.16 -3.57
C GLN A 68 -1.84 -12.35 -3.95
N ASP A 69 -2.33 -13.59 -3.88
CA ASP A 69 -3.68 -13.95 -4.29
C ASP A 69 -4.73 -13.41 -3.30
N ALA A 70 -4.35 -13.36 -2.02
CA ALA A 70 -5.14 -12.76 -0.96
C ALA A 70 -5.24 -11.23 -1.03
N SER A 71 -4.59 -10.58 -2.01
CA SER A 71 -4.61 -9.12 -2.18
C SER A 71 -4.09 -8.34 -0.96
N VAL A 72 -3.22 -8.95 -0.16
CA VAL A 72 -2.66 -8.34 1.08
C VAL A 72 -2.04 -6.97 0.77
N ILE A 73 -1.31 -6.87 -0.33
CA ILE A 73 -0.68 -5.63 -0.78
C ILE A 73 -1.75 -4.55 -0.99
N GLN A 74 -2.82 -4.84 -1.74
CA GLN A 74 -3.90 -3.88 -2.00
C GLN A 74 -4.60 -3.45 -0.72
N HIS A 75 -4.87 -4.37 0.20
CA HIS A 75 -5.46 -4.04 1.50
C HIS A 75 -4.54 -3.15 2.36
N ALA A 76 -3.23 -3.40 2.32
CA ALA A 76 -2.24 -2.55 2.98
C ALA A 76 -2.25 -1.13 2.40
N TYR A 77 -2.37 -0.98 1.07
CA TYR A 77 -2.57 0.32 0.45
C TYR A 77 -3.89 0.97 0.89
N ASN A 78 -5.01 0.26 0.81
CA ASN A 78 -6.31 0.81 1.18
C ASN A 78 -6.37 1.30 2.64
N LEU A 79 -5.67 0.63 3.57
CA LEU A 79 -5.54 1.10 4.95
C LEU A 79 -4.82 2.45 5.05
N ASN A 80 -3.83 2.68 4.18
CA ASN A 80 -3.01 3.89 4.14
C ASN A 80 -3.61 5.03 3.31
N PHE A 81 -4.67 4.77 2.54
CA PHE A 81 -5.31 5.73 1.65
C PHE A 81 -6.79 5.90 2.03
N PRO A 82 -7.11 6.79 3.00
CA PRO A 82 -8.48 6.97 3.47
C PRO A 82 -9.39 7.51 2.37
N LEU A 83 -10.67 7.09 2.41
CA LEU A 83 -11.68 7.59 1.47
C LEU A 83 -12.00 9.07 1.76
N HIS A 84 -11.95 9.89 0.72
CA HIS A 84 -12.38 11.27 0.78
C HIS A 84 -13.84 11.39 0.36
N VAL A 85 -14.69 11.84 1.28
CA VAL A 85 -16.13 12.01 1.02
C VAL A 85 -16.39 13.39 0.45
N PHE A 86 -17.02 13.45 -0.71
CA PHE A 86 -17.44 14.69 -1.36
C PHE A 86 -18.97 14.73 -1.50
N HIS A 87 -19.57 15.88 -1.19
CA HIS A 87 -21.00 16.10 -1.38
C HIS A 87 -21.27 16.47 -2.84
N ARG A 88 -21.38 15.46 -3.71
CA ARG A 88 -21.80 15.62 -5.10
C ARG A 88 -22.61 14.41 -5.53
N VAL A 89 -23.70 14.63 -6.25
CA VAL A 89 -24.40 13.53 -6.92
C VAL A 89 -23.54 13.09 -8.10
N ILE A 90 -22.94 11.92 -7.97
CA ILE A 90 -22.24 11.26 -9.07
C ILE A 90 -23.26 10.31 -9.69
N SER A 91 -23.51 10.43 -11.00
CA SER A 91 -24.48 9.58 -11.70
C SER A 91 -23.98 8.14 -11.86
N GLU A 92 -22.66 7.96 -12.07
CA GLU A 92 -22.03 6.66 -12.29
C GLU A 92 -20.61 6.64 -11.70
N PRO A 93 -20.13 5.49 -11.19
CA PRO A 93 -18.75 5.35 -10.74
C PRO A 93 -17.79 5.57 -11.91
N TRP A 94 -16.75 6.36 -11.68
CA TRP A 94 -15.77 6.72 -12.71
C TRP A 94 -14.35 6.46 -12.21
N SER A 95 -13.52 5.88 -13.08
CA SER A 95 -12.08 5.73 -12.84
C SER A 95 -11.28 6.34 -13.97
N ALA A 96 -10.31 7.19 -13.62
CA ALA A 96 -9.41 7.80 -14.60
C ALA A 96 -8.45 6.78 -15.22
N PHE A 97 -8.03 5.78 -14.44
CA PHE A 97 -7.04 4.77 -14.83
C PHE A 97 -7.45 3.38 -14.32
N SER A 98 -7.14 2.35 -15.09
CA SER A 98 -7.27 0.97 -14.67
C SER A 98 -6.11 0.13 -15.20
N VAL A 99 -5.68 -0.82 -14.39
CA VAL A 99 -4.64 -1.80 -14.74
C VAL A 99 -5.31 -3.17 -14.67
N ASN A 100 -5.14 -4.00 -15.71
CA ASN A 100 -5.86 -5.27 -15.81
C ASN A 100 -5.22 -6.42 -15.00
N SER A 101 -4.01 -6.25 -14.50
CA SER A 101 -3.31 -7.25 -13.67
C SER A 101 -3.21 -6.80 -12.22
N PRO A 102 -3.65 -7.62 -11.24
CA PRO A 102 -3.52 -7.30 -9.81
C PRO A 102 -2.07 -7.30 -9.33
N ALA A 103 -1.17 -7.97 -10.07
CA ALA A 103 0.26 -7.99 -9.78
C ALA A 103 0.96 -6.65 -10.05
N VAL A 104 0.31 -5.72 -10.74
CA VAL A 104 0.89 -4.41 -11.08
C VAL A 104 0.15 -3.31 -10.35
N ILE A 105 0.88 -2.56 -9.53
CA ILE A 105 0.35 -1.44 -8.76
C ILE A 105 0.62 -0.13 -9.51
N LEU A 106 -0.44 0.65 -9.71
CA LEU A 106 -0.35 2.04 -10.14
C LEU A 106 0.01 2.91 -8.93
N GLU A 107 1.31 3.14 -8.76
CA GLU A 107 1.86 3.78 -7.55
C GLU A 107 1.71 5.30 -7.56
N THR A 108 1.84 5.94 -8.73
CA THR A 108 1.86 7.39 -8.81
C THR A 108 1.28 7.88 -10.12
N VAL A 109 0.36 8.84 -10.01
CA VAL A 109 -0.09 9.67 -11.13
C VAL A 109 0.19 11.11 -10.73
N LYS A 110 1.08 11.79 -11.44
CA LYS A 110 1.37 13.21 -11.19
C LYS A 110 1.46 14.00 -12.49
N GLN A 111 1.25 15.31 -12.41
CA GLN A 111 1.53 16.20 -13.52
C GLN A 111 3.04 16.26 -13.78
N ALA A 112 3.44 16.31 -15.06
CA ALA A 112 4.84 16.51 -15.43
C ALA A 112 5.29 17.94 -15.08
N GLU A 113 6.54 18.08 -14.62
CA GLU A 113 7.11 19.38 -14.27
C GLU A 113 7.36 20.25 -15.51
N SER A 114 7.72 19.62 -16.64
CA SER A 114 8.00 20.30 -17.90
C SER A 114 6.75 20.74 -18.67
N SER A 115 5.58 20.15 -18.39
CA SER A 115 4.37 20.41 -19.15
C SER A 115 3.11 20.19 -18.32
N LYS A 116 2.23 21.20 -18.31
CA LYS A 116 0.92 21.11 -17.64
C LYS A 116 -0.05 20.13 -18.32
N LYS A 117 0.24 19.72 -19.55
CA LYS A 117 -0.62 18.83 -20.35
C LYS A 117 -0.10 17.39 -20.40
N ALA A 118 0.95 17.07 -19.64
CA ALA A 118 1.50 15.72 -19.55
C ALA A 118 1.34 15.17 -18.13
N LEU A 119 1.08 13.87 -18.05
CA LEU A 119 1.02 13.11 -16.81
C LEU A 119 2.18 12.12 -16.79
N LEU A 120 2.80 11.99 -15.63
CA LEU A 120 3.78 10.95 -15.31
C LEU A 120 3.06 9.88 -14.50
N ILE A 121 3.17 8.65 -14.99
CA ILE A 121 2.51 7.48 -14.44
C ILE A 121 3.61 6.48 -14.06
N ARG A 122 3.63 6.03 -12.81
CA ARG A 122 4.58 5.03 -12.31
C ARG A 122 3.85 3.77 -11.91
N LEU A 123 4.26 2.66 -12.49
CA LEU A 123 3.78 1.33 -12.17
C LEU A 123 4.95 0.48 -11.67
N TYR A 124 4.66 -0.50 -10.82
CA TYR A 124 5.62 -1.54 -10.46
C TYR A 124 4.93 -2.88 -10.29
N GLU A 125 5.67 -3.95 -10.49
CA GLU A 125 5.22 -5.32 -10.26
C GLU A 125 5.47 -5.69 -8.78
N SER A 126 4.44 -6.18 -8.10
CA SER A 126 4.40 -6.35 -6.65
C SER A 126 4.36 -7.82 -6.20
N HIS A 127 4.17 -8.77 -7.12
CA HIS A 127 4.03 -10.19 -6.81
C HIS A 127 5.35 -10.98 -6.95
N GLY A 128 6.40 -10.38 -7.53
CA GLY A 128 7.67 -11.03 -7.85
C GLY A 128 7.62 -11.85 -9.14
N SER A 129 6.67 -11.54 -10.02
CA SER A 129 6.38 -12.28 -11.25
C SER A 129 6.79 -11.52 -12.52
N CYS A 130 6.86 -12.22 -13.65
CA CYS A 130 6.97 -11.58 -14.96
C CYS A 130 5.58 -11.52 -15.59
N VAL A 131 5.06 -10.30 -15.80
CA VAL A 131 3.68 -10.10 -16.26
C VAL A 131 3.59 -9.03 -17.36
N THR A 132 2.76 -9.30 -18.36
CA THR A 132 2.33 -8.30 -19.35
C THR A 132 1.00 -7.73 -18.89
N THR A 133 0.89 -6.40 -18.82
CA THR A 133 -0.30 -5.70 -18.35
C THR A 133 -0.68 -4.57 -19.30
N THR A 134 -1.94 -4.16 -19.27
CA THR A 134 -2.48 -3.04 -20.03
C THR A 134 -2.98 -1.97 -19.08
N LEU A 135 -2.43 -0.77 -19.19
CA LEU A 135 -2.96 0.44 -18.55
C LEU A 135 -4.01 1.07 -19.45
N SER A 136 -5.25 1.16 -18.97
CA SER A 136 -6.34 1.85 -19.64
C SER A 136 -6.65 3.17 -18.95
N THR A 137 -7.10 4.17 -19.70
CA THR A 137 -7.51 5.47 -19.17
C THR A 137 -8.75 5.98 -19.89
N SER A 138 -9.63 6.68 -19.18
CA SER A 138 -10.77 7.38 -19.76
C SER A 138 -10.41 8.80 -20.23
N LEU A 139 -9.17 9.24 -20.01
CA LEU A 139 -8.70 10.57 -20.41
C LEU A 139 -8.30 10.55 -21.89
N SER A 140 -8.48 11.66 -22.60
CA SER A 140 -8.03 11.77 -23.99
C SER A 140 -6.50 11.77 -24.07
N VAL A 141 -5.92 10.67 -24.56
CA VAL A 141 -4.48 10.52 -24.78
C VAL A 141 -4.14 10.91 -26.22
N LYS A 142 -3.14 11.78 -26.38
CA LYS A 142 -2.56 12.09 -27.70
C LYS A 142 -1.45 11.12 -28.06
N GLU A 143 -0.52 10.96 -27.12
CA GLU A 143 0.72 10.20 -27.29
C GLU A 143 1.11 9.64 -25.92
N ALA A 144 1.84 8.52 -25.91
CA ALA A 144 2.34 7.87 -24.70
C ALA A 144 3.76 7.33 -24.96
N TRP A 145 4.62 7.44 -23.95
CA TRP A 145 6.02 7.01 -24.01
C TRP A 145 6.39 6.30 -22.70
N GLN A 146 7.35 5.38 -22.77
CA GLN A 146 7.89 4.63 -21.64
C GLN A 146 9.32 5.06 -21.34
#